data_AF-E7DPW2-F1
#
_entry.id   AF-E7DPW2-F1
#
_cell.length_a   1.000
_cell.length_b   1.000
_cell.length_c   1.000
_cell.angle_alpha   90.00
_cell.angle_beta   90.00
_cell.angle_gamma   90.00
#
_symmetry.space_group_name_H-M   'P 1'
#
loop_
_entity.id
_entity.type
_entity.pdbx_description
1 polymer ?
#
loop_
_entity_poly.entity_id
_entity_poly.type
_entity_poly.pdbx_seq_one_letter_code
_entity_poly.pdbx_strand_id
1 'polypeptide(L)'
;MAHFTATEMELNLIKVYDPTLLSSSKVYQINGTLSRYLGDEGSIQHPQYLFVPLPNQRKKASFRLNRNKLMTRCYEVEGMVFPIRNSQFAIRNCGVIK
;
A
#
# COMPACT_ATOMS: atom_id res chain seq x y z
N MET A 1 29.65 -25.16 -10.64
CA MET A 1 29.67 -24.30 -9.44
C MET A 1 28.23 -23.95 -9.12
N ALA A 2 27.76 -24.12 -7.88
CA ALA A 2 26.38 -23.79 -7.51
C ALA A 2 26.28 -22.30 -7.16
N HIS A 3 25.55 -21.52 -7.96
CA HIS A 3 25.19 -20.16 -7.58
C HIS A 3 24.07 -20.20 -6.54
N PHE A 4 24.46 -20.16 -5.27
CA PHE A 4 23.58 -19.64 -4.22
C PHE A 4 23.52 -18.11 -4.36
N THR A 5 22.59 -17.62 -5.17
CA THR A 5 22.02 -16.29 -4.98
C THR A 5 20.78 -16.44 -4.12
N ALA A 6 20.49 -15.43 -3.28
CA ALA A 6 19.38 -15.51 -2.35
C ALA A 6 18.03 -15.62 -3.07
N THR A 7 16.99 -16.05 -2.36
CA THR A 7 15.60 -15.74 -2.72
C THR A 7 15.38 -14.23 -2.54
N GLU A 8 15.94 -13.46 -3.48
CA GLU A 8 15.54 -12.08 -3.71
C GLU A 8 14.04 -12.12 -4.01
N MET A 9 13.26 -11.55 -3.08
CA MET A 9 11.87 -11.23 -3.35
C MET A 9 11.89 -10.07 -4.34
N GLU A 10 12.05 -10.37 -5.63
CA GLU A 10 11.86 -9.40 -6.71
C GLU A 10 10.41 -8.90 -6.61
N LEU A 11 10.28 -7.74 -5.98
CA LEU A 11 9.02 -7.06 -5.79
C LEU A 11 8.59 -6.48 -7.14
N ASN A 12 7.95 -7.30 -7.98
CA ASN A 12 7.42 -6.91 -9.28
C ASN A 12 6.58 -5.62 -9.16
N LEU A 13 7.11 -4.52 -9.70
CA LEU A 13 6.53 -3.18 -9.61
C LEU A 13 5.58 -2.93 -10.78
N ILE A 14 4.34 -3.40 -10.66
CA ILE A 14 3.30 -3.21 -11.68
C ILE A 14 2.85 -1.75 -11.65
N LYS A 15 3.18 -0.98 -12.69
CA LYS A 15 2.83 0.46 -12.76
C LYS A 15 1.31 0.66 -12.81
N VAL A 16 0.77 1.49 -11.92
CA VAL A 16 -0.67 1.76 -11.84
C VAL A 16 -1.06 2.84 -12.86
N TYR A 17 -1.68 2.41 -13.96
CA TYR A 17 -2.16 3.31 -15.01
C TYR A 17 -3.57 3.87 -14.75
N ASP A 18 -4.41 3.16 -13.98
CA ASP A 18 -5.79 3.55 -13.72
C ASP A 18 -6.10 3.53 -12.21
N PRO A 19 -6.72 4.58 -11.63
CA PRO A 19 -7.16 4.59 -10.23
C PRO A 19 -8.18 3.50 -9.88
N THR A 20 -8.93 2.94 -10.84
CA THR A 20 -9.85 1.81 -10.61
C THR A 20 -9.14 0.52 -10.18
N LEU A 21 -7.82 0.41 -10.38
CA LEU A 21 -6.99 -0.70 -9.92
C LEU A 21 -6.54 -0.55 -8.44
N LEU A 22 -6.88 0.57 -7.78
CA LEU A 22 -6.52 0.84 -6.39
C LEU A 22 -7.40 0.05 -5.42
N SER A 23 -6.76 -0.69 -4.52
CA SER A 23 -7.43 -1.42 -3.44
C SER A 23 -6.74 -1.19 -2.09
N SER A 24 -7.52 -1.09 -1.02
CA SER A 24 -7.02 -1.07 0.36
C SER A 24 -6.41 -2.41 0.81
N SER A 25 -6.66 -3.51 0.07
CA SER A 25 -5.99 -4.80 0.28
C SER A 25 -4.60 -4.90 -0.36
N LYS A 26 -4.17 -3.93 -1.17
CA LYS A 26 -2.90 -3.96 -1.92
C LYS A 26 -1.87 -2.99 -1.33
N VAL A 27 -0.60 -3.23 -1.60
CA VAL A 27 0.51 -2.32 -1.26
C VAL A 27 1.04 -1.64 -2.51
N TYR A 28 1.33 -0.35 -2.40
CA TYR A 28 1.84 0.49 -3.48
C TYR A 28 3.17 1.14 -3.07
N GLN A 29 4.19 1.03 -3.92
CA GLN A 29 5.42 1.80 -3.78
C GLN A 29 5.25 3.17 -4.46
N ILE A 30 5.43 4.24 -3.68
CA ILE A 30 5.26 5.62 -4.14
C ILE A 30 6.50 6.43 -3.76
N ASN A 31 7.31 6.83 -4.74
CA ASN A 31 8.63 7.47 -4.52
C ASN A 31 9.48 6.69 -3.48
N GLY A 32 9.64 5.38 -3.67
CA GLY A 32 10.36 4.49 -2.75
C GLY A 32 9.70 4.25 -1.38
N THR A 33 8.49 4.78 -1.14
CA THR A 33 7.76 4.60 0.13
C THR A 33 6.64 3.59 -0.05
N LEU A 34 6.72 2.45 0.66
CA LEU A 34 5.61 1.49 0.70
C LEU A 34 4.42 2.10 1.46
N SER A 35 3.28 2.13 0.77
CA SER A 35 2.06 2.81 1.20
C SER A 35 0.84 1.98 0.83
N ARG A 36 -0.30 2.25 1.47
CA ARG A 36 -1.59 1.59 1.21
C ARG A 36 -2.63 2.62 0.82
N TYR A 37 -3.50 2.28 -0.12
CA TYR A 37 -4.67 3.09 -0.47
C TYR A 37 -5.69 3.11 0.69
N LEU A 38 -6.28 4.27 0.97
CA LEU A 38 -7.36 4.41 1.95
C LEU A 38 -8.71 4.77 1.31
N GLY A 39 -8.70 5.44 0.16
CA GLY A 39 -9.89 5.92 -0.54
C GLY A 39 -9.60 7.17 -1.36
N ASP A 40 -10.60 7.63 -2.11
CA ASP A 40 -10.59 8.85 -2.90
C ASP A 40 -11.37 9.98 -2.21
N GLU A 41 -10.90 11.21 -2.41
CA GLU A 41 -11.44 12.44 -1.86
C GLU A 41 -11.46 13.52 -2.96
N GLY A 42 -12.39 14.48 -2.85
CA GLY A 42 -12.50 15.63 -3.76
C GLY A 42 -13.61 15.47 -4.81
N SER A 43 -13.42 16.11 -5.97
CA SER A 43 -14.46 16.26 -6.99
C SER A 43 -14.10 15.49 -8.27
N ILE A 44 -15.09 15.11 -9.08
CA ILE A 44 -14.92 14.34 -10.34
C ILE A 44 -13.86 14.96 -11.28
N GLN A 45 -13.77 16.30 -11.33
CA GLN A 45 -12.78 17.01 -12.16
C GLN A 45 -11.35 16.99 -11.55
N HIS A 46 -11.23 16.86 -10.23
CA HIS A 46 -9.98 16.99 -9.46
C HIS A 46 -9.87 15.91 -8.37
N PRO A 47 -9.86 14.61 -8.73
CA PRO A 47 -9.82 13.52 -7.77
C PRO A 47 -8.46 13.44 -7.06
N GLN A 48 -8.50 13.20 -5.75
CA GLN A 48 -7.33 13.03 -4.89
C GLN A 48 -7.38 11.65 -4.23
N TYR A 49 -6.35 10.85 -4.42
CA TYR A 49 -6.22 9.49 -3.91
C TYR A 49 -5.42 9.53 -2.61
N LEU A 50 -6.02 9.11 -1.50
CA LEU A 50 -5.42 9.14 -0.17
C LEU A 50 -4.61 7.87 0.09
N PHE A 51 -3.35 8.05 0.47
CA PHE A 51 -2.42 6.99 0.82
C PHE A 51 -1.87 7.19 2.24
N VAL A 52 -1.62 6.08 2.93
CA VAL A 52 -0.89 6.08 4.21
C VAL A 52 0.36 5.18 4.08
N PRO A 53 1.55 5.63 4.53
CA PRO A 53 2.73 4.77 4.62
C PRO A 53 2.48 3.53 5.48
N LEU A 54 3.17 2.44 5.18
CA LEU A 54 3.15 1.26 6.05
C LEU A 54 3.85 1.56 7.41
N PRO A 55 3.50 0.84 8.49
CA PRO A 55 4.27 0.90 9.73
C PRO A 55 5.75 0.56 9.48
N ASN A 56 6.62 1.06 10.36
CA ASN A 56 8.08 0.99 10.27
C ASN A 56 8.74 1.77 9.10
N GLN A 57 7.97 2.55 8.33
CA GLN A 57 8.51 3.52 7.36
C GLN A 57 9.02 4.81 8.02
N ARG A 58 10.02 5.47 7.41
CA ARG A 58 10.52 6.79 7.88
C ARG A 58 9.47 7.89 7.74
N LYS A 59 8.60 7.82 6.73
CA LYS A 59 7.42 8.68 6.59
C LYS A 59 6.27 8.05 7.38
N LYS A 60 5.63 8.83 8.25
CA LYS A 60 4.45 8.41 9.04
C LYS A 60 3.16 9.18 8.68
N ALA A 61 3.28 10.31 8.00
CA ALA A 61 2.13 11.10 7.56
C ALA A 61 1.47 10.47 6.33
N SER A 62 0.14 10.47 6.30
CA SER A 62 -0.65 10.22 5.09
C SER A 62 -0.43 11.35 4.07
N PHE A 63 -0.65 11.04 2.79
CA PHE A 63 -0.47 11.98 1.69
C PHE A 63 -1.47 11.71 0.56
N ARG A 64 -1.74 12.74 -0.24
CA ARG A 64 -2.67 12.67 -1.37
C ARG A 64 -1.94 12.73 -2.71
N LEU A 65 -2.34 11.91 -3.68
CA LEU A 65 -1.91 12.00 -5.08
C LEU A 65 -3.09 12.44 -5.96
N ASN A 66 -2.84 13.28 -6.97
CA ASN A 66 -3.80 13.47 -8.05
C ASN A 66 -3.57 12.42 -9.16
N ARG A 67 -4.53 12.28 -10.10
CA ARG A 67 -4.47 11.30 -11.21
C ARG A 67 -3.11 11.29 -11.95
N ASN A 68 -2.57 12.48 -12.25
CA ASN A 68 -1.29 12.61 -12.96
C ASN A 68 -0.10 12.13 -12.12
N LYS A 69 -0.07 12.39 -10.80
CA LYS A 69 0.95 11.88 -9.89
C LYS A 69 0.81 10.38 -9.64
N LEU A 70 -0.41 9.83 -9.68
CA LEU A 70 -0.65 8.39 -9.62
C LEU A 70 0.01 7.70 -10.82
N MET A 71 -0.40 8.06 -12.03
CA MET A 71 0.06 7.48 -13.30
C MET A 71 1.57 7.61 -13.56
N THR A 72 2.26 8.51 -12.85
CA THR A 72 3.71 8.75 -13.01
C THR A 72 4.58 8.20 -11.89
N ARG A 73 4.02 7.89 -10.70
CA ARG A 73 4.81 7.58 -9.50
C ARG A 73 4.24 6.48 -8.60
N CYS A 74 3.12 5.86 -8.98
CA CYS A 74 2.47 4.78 -8.22
C CYS A 74 2.72 3.42 -8.91
N TYR A 75 3.30 2.49 -8.16
CA TYR A 75 3.54 1.12 -8.58
C TYR A 75 2.91 0.19 -7.56
N GLU A 76 2.07 -0.74 -8.00
CA GLU A 76 1.60 -1.86 -7.20
C GLU A 76 2.76 -2.82 -6.96
N VAL A 77 2.84 -3.36 -5.75
CA VAL A 77 3.82 -4.37 -5.38
C VAL A 77 3.15 -5.73 -5.47
N GLU A 78 3.44 -6.48 -6.54
CA GLU A 78 2.88 -7.81 -6.76
C GLU A 78 3.20 -8.76 -5.60
N GLY A 79 2.27 -9.64 -5.26
CA GLY A 79 2.35 -10.56 -4.11
C GLY A 79 2.25 -9.89 -2.73
N MET A 80 2.48 -8.58 -2.60
CA MET A 80 2.44 -7.88 -1.30
C MET A 80 1.03 -7.40 -0.94
N VAL A 81 0.24 -8.33 -0.40
CA VAL A 81 -1.12 -8.06 0.08
C VAL A 81 -1.05 -7.36 1.46
N PHE A 82 -1.81 -6.28 1.62
CA PHE A 82 -2.08 -5.70 2.94
C PHE A 82 -3.22 -6.49 3.62
N PRO A 83 -2.97 -7.22 4.73
CA PRO A 83 -4.04 -7.88 5.46
C PRO A 83 -4.93 -6.84 6.13
N ILE A 84 -6.13 -6.65 5.59
CA ILE A 84 -7.17 -5.81 6.20
C ILE A 84 -7.55 -6.46 7.53
N ARG A 85 -6.99 -5.93 8.62
CA ARG A 85 -7.43 -6.27 9.98
C ARG A 85 -8.82 -5.67 10.18
N ASN A 86 -9.84 -6.40 9.76
CA ASN A 86 -11.23 -6.14 10.13
C ASN A 86 -11.28 -6.03 11.66
N SER A 87 -11.53 -4.82 12.17
CA SER A 87 -11.28 -4.41 13.56
C SER A 87 -12.30 -4.96 14.58
N GLN A 88 -12.93 -6.10 14.24
CA GLN A 88 -13.98 -6.76 15.00
C GLN A 88 -13.53 -8.09 15.62
N PHE A 89 -12.39 -8.65 15.20
CA PHE A 89 -11.85 -9.92 15.73
C PHE A 89 -10.49 -9.82 16.43
N ALA A 90 -9.82 -8.66 16.40
CA ALA A 90 -8.48 -8.48 16.96
C ALA A 90 -8.45 -8.05 18.45
N ILE A 91 -9.61 -7.97 19.12
CA ILE A 91 -9.74 -7.56 20.54
C ILE A 91 -10.48 -8.64 21.34
N ARG A 92 -9.91 -9.85 21.36
CA ARG A 92 -10.26 -10.94 22.27
C ARG A 92 -9.06 -11.87 22.40
N ASN A 93 -8.85 -12.44 23.58
CA ASN A 93 -7.73 -13.33 23.91
C ASN A 93 -6.33 -12.67 23.89
N CYS A 94 -6.21 -11.45 24.42
CA CYS A 94 -4.99 -11.02 25.07
C CYS A 94 -5.29 -10.71 26.55
N GLY A 95 -4.91 -11.62 27.45
CA GLY A 95 -4.76 -11.34 28.88
C GLY A 95 -6.03 -11.06 29.71
N VAL A 96 -6.83 -12.09 30.00
CA VAL A 96 -7.42 -12.23 31.35
C VAL A 96 -7.11 -13.63 31.86
N ILE A 97 -6.05 -13.72 32.68
CA ILE A 97 -5.83 -14.85 33.58
C ILE A 97 -6.09 -14.28 34.98
N LYS A 98 -7.15 -14.75 35.63
CA LYS A 98 -7.47 -14.61 37.06
C LYS A 98 -8.36 -15.78 37.45
#